data_AF-A0A8E2JB75-F1
#
_entry.id   AF-A0A8E2JB75-F1
#
_cell.length_a   1.000
_cell.length_b   1.000
_cell.length_c   1.000
_cell.angle_alpha   90.00
_cell.angle_beta   90.00
_cell.angle_gamma   90.00
#
_symmetry.space_group_name_H-M   'P 1'
#
loop_
_entity.id
_entity.type
_entity.pdbx_description
1 polymer ?
#
loop_
_entity_poly.entity_id
_entity_poly.type
_entity_poly.pdbx_seq_one_letter_code
_entity_poly.pdbx_strand_id
1 'polypeptide(L)'
;MGVKEPLKGLVIAATGDFGQSRGPESLKKWVEANGGKWATSISRDTTHLICSKEHWKKGAALVTAAKKHQDINIVTYDWLEDSLLQGKRRRERPYMLKTLEKARQKKKKERKAKERNEAKHDAAQFQIGCKHAEEDLKSGTSEPKPKPKSKASSWFSSSLDALHRARAERAAKNDAGLPTPKHLPQPSSSTTADSSGDPLVVKLTDLYHIYQDITGFQHDVTLTRIDIANNRNERYQLRMYESNTVPYMYCVFLRFSQPSKLPLTQMITPLASTFQVAFKAFRDVFHQKTLLSWEERLDRELGKERRTGMSGEPFVYLPPPEGEPRGVIPEMSLKGT
;
A
#
# COMPACT_ATOMS: atom_id res chain seq x y z
N MET A 1 35.96 -28.34 -13.53
CA MET A 1 35.43 -27.65 -12.34
C MET A 1 34.70 -28.68 -11.50
N GLY A 2 34.98 -28.78 -10.20
CA GLY A 2 34.32 -29.78 -9.34
C GLY A 2 32.81 -29.53 -9.25
N VAL A 3 32.01 -30.61 -9.28
CA VAL A 3 30.56 -30.53 -9.04
C VAL A 3 30.34 -29.94 -7.65
N LYS A 4 29.64 -28.81 -7.56
CA LYS A 4 29.30 -28.19 -6.28
C LYS A 4 28.21 -29.03 -5.62
N GLU A 5 28.48 -29.57 -4.44
CA GLU A 5 27.54 -30.37 -3.65
C GLU A 5 27.05 -29.55 -2.43
N PRO A 6 26.15 -28.57 -2.61
CA PRO A 6 25.74 -27.67 -1.54
C PRO A 6 25.01 -28.36 -0.39
N LEU A 7 24.49 -29.57 -0.61
CA LEU A 7 23.70 -30.33 0.36
C LEU A 7 24.46 -31.53 0.92
N LYS A 8 25.77 -31.61 0.69
CA LYS A 8 26.61 -32.71 1.18
C LYS A 8 26.47 -32.91 2.69
N GLY A 9 26.19 -34.15 3.09
CA GLY A 9 26.05 -34.54 4.50
C GLY A 9 24.71 -34.16 5.13
N LEU A 10 23.73 -33.67 4.35
CA LEU A 10 22.40 -33.35 4.85
C LEU A 10 21.42 -34.48 4.55
N VAL A 11 20.51 -34.74 5.50
CA VAL A 11 19.38 -35.66 5.34
C VAL A 11 18.12 -34.81 5.43
N ILE A 12 17.37 -34.74 4.33
CA ILE A 12 16.30 -33.78 4.12
C ILE A 12 14.99 -34.53 3.90
N ALA A 13 13.99 -34.19 4.72
CA ALA A 13 12.60 -34.55 4.49
C ALA A 13 11.81 -33.30 4.09
N ALA A 14 10.63 -33.49 3.48
CA ALA A 14 9.72 -32.39 3.19
C ALA A 14 8.27 -32.71 3.56
N THR A 15 7.52 -31.67 3.93
CA THR A 15 6.09 -31.78 4.22
C THR A 15 5.33 -30.51 3.84
N GLY A 16 4.24 -30.69 3.10
CA GLY A 16 3.38 -29.61 2.64
C GLY A 16 3.35 -29.51 1.12
N ASP A 17 2.57 -28.56 0.64
CA ASP A 17 2.46 -28.23 -0.77
C ASP A 17 3.41 -27.07 -1.09
N PHE A 18 4.17 -27.22 -2.17
CA PHE A 18 5.13 -26.23 -2.67
C PHE A 18 4.83 -25.81 -4.11
N GLY A 19 3.71 -26.28 -4.71
CA GLY A 19 3.32 -26.07 -6.09
C GLY A 19 3.53 -27.28 -6.99
N GLN A 20 2.84 -27.32 -8.15
CA GLN A 20 2.78 -28.48 -9.05
C GLN A 20 4.14 -28.99 -9.55
N SER A 21 5.13 -28.11 -9.76
CA SER A 21 6.48 -28.50 -10.20
C SER A 21 7.43 -28.88 -9.06
N ARG A 22 7.01 -28.68 -7.81
CA ARG A 22 7.83 -28.78 -6.58
C ARG A 22 7.31 -29.87 -5.64
N GLY A 23 6.74 -30.93 -6.23
CA GLY A 23 6.29 -32.10 -5.49
C GLY A 23 7.45 -32.88 -4.84
N PRO A 24 7.13 -33.87 -3.97
CA PRO A 24 8.13 -34.67 -3.25
C PRO A 24 9.17 -35.34 -4.17
N GLU A 25 8.75 -35.80 -5.35
CA GLU A 25 9.64 -36.43 -6.34
C GLU A 25 10.64 -35.44 -6.93
N SER A 26 10.21 -34.21 -7.25
CA SER A 26 11.11 -33.16 -7.73
C SER A 26 12.11 -32.76 -6.64
N LEU A 27 11.64 -32.59 -5.41
CA LEU A 27 12.49 -32.24 -4.27
C LEU A 27 13.54 -33.32 -4.00
N LYS A 28 13.13 -34.60 -4.03
CA LYS A 28 14.03 -35.74 -3.93
C LYS A 28 15.14 -35.67 -4.97
N LYS A 29 14.76 -35.52 -6.25
CA LYS A 29 15.72 -35.40 -7.36
C LYS A 29 16.70 -34.26 -7.15
N TRP A 30 16.23 -33.08 -6.73
CA TRP A 30 17.10 -31.92 -6.51
C TRP A 30 18.03 -32.11 -5.31
N VAL A 31 17.55 -32.70 -4.22
CA VAL A 31 18.36 -32.97 -3.03
C VAL A 31 19.48 -33.97 -3.35
N GLU A 32 19.14 -35.08 -4.00
CA GLU A 32 20.09 -36.14 -4.34
C GLU A 32 21.12 -35.67 -5.39
N ALA A 33 20.67 -34.93 -6.41
CA ALA A 33 21.56 -34.35 -7.43
C ALA A 33 22.58 -33.33 -6.87
N ASN A 34 22.35 -32.82 -5.66
CA ASN A 34 23.21 -31.82 -5.01
C ASN A 34 23.92 -32.36 -3.75
N GLY A 35 24.02 -33.69 -3.63
CA GLY A 35 24.81 -34.39 -2.61
C GLY A 35 24.09 -34.60 -1.27
N GLY A 36 22.81 -34.26 -1.17
CA GLY A 36 21.98 -34.56 0.00
C GLY A 36 21.33 -35.93 -0.06
N LYS A 37 20.83 -36.41 1.07
CA LYS A 37 20.03 -37.64 1.17
C LYS A 37 18.57 -37.29 1.40
N TRP A 38 17.66 -37.92 0.67
CA TRP A 38 16.23 -37.74 0.86
C TRP A 38 15.68 -38.70 1.93
N ALA A 39 14.82 -38.20 2.81
CA ALA A 39 14.14 -38.98 3.83
C ALA A 39 12.62 -38.86 3.68
N THR A 40 11.92 -40.00 3.79
CA THR A 40 10.44 -40.08 3.74
C THR A 40 9.80 -39.91 5.12
N SER A 41 10.59 -40.06 6.19
CA SER A 41 10.15 -39.92 7.58
C SER A 41 11.22 -39.22 8.41
N ILE A 42 10.82 -38.70 9.58
CA ILE A 42 11.76 -38.09 10.52
C ILE A 42 12.49 -39.20 11.30
N SER A 43 13.82 -39.22 11.16
CA SER A 43 14.73 -40.10 11.89
C SER A 43 15.78 -39.28 12.67
N ARG A 44 16.62 -39.94 13.48
CA ARG A 44 17.73 -39.28 14.22
C ARG A 44 18.75 -38.63 13.29
N ASP A 45 18.93 -39.16 12.09
CA ASP A 45 19.88 -38.64 11.11
C ASP A 45 19.30 -37.49 10.29
N THR A 46 17.99 -37.23 10.39
CA THR A 46 17.33 -36.13 9.68
C THR A 46 17.88 -34.80 10.18
N THR A 47 18.42 -33.98 9.29
CA THR A 47 18.99 -32.68 9.67
C THR A 47 18.05 -31.53 9.33
N HIS A 48 17.25 -31.67 8.27
CA HIS A 48 16.35 -30.62 7.80
C HIS A 48 14.96 -31.18 7.49
N LEU A 49 13.94 -30.42 7.88
CA LEU A 49 12.58 -30.59 7.40
C LEU A 49 12.17 -29.34 6.63
N ILE A 50 12.00 -29.48 5.32
CA ILE A 50 11.39 -28.44 4.48
C ILE A 50 9.89 -28.46 4.72
N CYS A 51 9.31 -27.34 5.15
CA CYS A 51 7.93 -27.30 5.60
C CYS A 51 7.17 -26.09 5.03
N SER A 52 5.97 -26.34 4.50
CA SER A 52 5.05 -25.26 4.10
C SER A 52 4.47 -24.54 5.31
N LYS A 53 4.08 -23.27 5.13
CA LYS A 53 3.45 -22.48 6.19
C LYS A 53 2.11 -23.09 6.62
N GLU A 54 1.37 -23.75 5.72
CA GLU A 54 0.13 -24.43 6.08
C GLU A 54 0.40 -25.64 6.98
N HIS A 55 1.34 -26.51 6.62
CA HIS A 55 1.66 -27.72 7.40
C HIS A 55 2.25 -27.39 8.76
N TRP A 56 3.06 -26.32 8.84
CA TRP A 56 3.56 -25.80 10.11
C TRP A 56 2.43 -25.42 11.06
N LYS A 57 1.43 -24.66 10.56
CA LYS A 57 0.28 -24.20 11.35
C LYS A 57 -0.66 -25.34 11.72
N LYS A 58 -0.89 -26.29 10.81
CA LYS A 58 -1.74 -27.46 11.03
C LYS A 58 -1.12 -28.49 11.97
N GLY A 59 0.19 -28.40 12.24
CA GLY A 59 0.88 -29.40 13.06
C GLY A 59 0.93 -30.77 12.41
N ALA A 60 1.23 -30.82 11.10
CA ALA A 60 1.33 -32.08 10.36
C ALA A 60 2.26 -33.08 11.06
N ALA A 61 2.01 -34.39 10.87
CA ALA A 61 2.72 -35.46 11.61
C ALA A 61 4.25 -35.31 11.57
N LEU A 62 4.83 -35.02 10.39
CA LEU A 62 6.27 -34.79 10.22
C LEU A 62 6.76 -33.54 10.96
N VAL A 63 5.95 -32.48 11.04
CA VAL A 63 6.29 -31.26 11.81
C VAL A 63 6.30 -31.57 13.30
N THR A 64 5.29 -32.29 13.78
CA THR A 64 5.18 -32.68 15.20
C THR A 64 6.29 -33.65 15.59
N ALA A 65 6.68 -34.57 14.72
CA ALA A 65 7.84 -35.43 14.92
C ALA A 65 9.14 -34.62 14.95
N ALA A 66 9.37 -33.74 13.97
CA ALA A 66 10.58 -32.92 13.91
C ALA A 66 10.73 -31.99 15.12
N LYS A 67 9.63 -31.44 15.64
CA LYS A 67 9.65 -30.59 16.86
C LYS A 67 10.16 -31.29 18.11
N LYS A 68 10.14 -32.63 18.17
CA LYS A 68 10.69 -33.41 19.30
C LYS A 68 12.21 -33.45 19.32
N HIS A 69 12.86 -33.07 18.21
CA HIS A 69 14.31 -33.08 18.06
C HIS A 69 14.83 -31.64 17.97
N GLN A 70 15.81 -31.29 18.81
CA GLN A 70 16.39 -29.93 18.81
C GLN A 70 17.33 -29.69 17.62
N ASP A 71 17.91 -30.76 17.08
CA ASP A 71 18.90 -30.71 16.00
C ASP A 71 18.27 -30.59 14.60
N ILE A 72 16.95 -30.77 14.49
CA ILE A 72 16.24 -30.68 13.21
C ILE A 72 15.87 -29.23 12.92
N ASN A 73 16.43 -28.72 11.82
CA ASN A 73 16.07 -27.40 11.32
C ASN A 73 14.80 -27.49 10.47
N ILE A 74 13.69 -26.96 11.00
CA ILE A 74 12.43 -26.83 10.26
C ILE A 74 12.43 -25.49 9.50
N VAL A 75 12.66 -25.56 8.19
CA VAL A 75 12.92 -24.41 7.29
C VAL A 75 11.85 -24.29 6.20
N THR A 76 11.72 -23.10 5.62
CA THR A 76 10.91 -22.91 4.40
C THR A 76 11.62 -23.51 3.17
N TYR A 77 10.85 -23.73 2.10
CA TYR A 77 11.38 -24.18 0.81
C TYR A 77 12.47 -23.25 0.25
N ASP A 78 12.36 -21.94 0.50
CA ASP A 78 13.32 -20.93 0.03
C ASP A 78 14.77 -21.24 0.45
N TRP A 79 14.99 -21.93 1.59
CA TRP A 79 16.33 -22.36 1.99
C TRP A 79 16.96 -23.36 1.01
N LEU A 80 16.16 -24.31 0.52
CA LEU A 80 16.60 -25.29 -0.47
C LEU A 80 16.85 -24.56 -1.80
N GLU A 81 15.89 -23.78 -2.27
CA GLU A 81 15.98 -23.04 -3.54
C GLU A 81 17.22 -22.13 -3.58
N ASP A 82 17.43 -21.31 -2.55
CA ASP A 82 18.58 -20.41 -2.46
C ASP A 82 19.91 -21.17 -2.33
N SER A 83 19.92 -22.36 -1.72
CA SER A 83 21.14 -23.19 -1.60
C SER A 83 21.53 -23.79 -2.95
N LEU A 84 20.53 -24.20 -3.73
CA LEU A 84 20.70 -24.75 -5.07
C LEU A 84 21.12 -23.66 -6.06
N LEU A 85 20.41 -22.52 -6.11
CA LEU A 85 20.70 -21.42 -7.03
C LEU A 85 22.13 -20.87 -6.89
N GLN A 86 22.70 -20.96 -5.69
CA GLN A 86 24.00 -20.36 -5.40
C GLN A 86 25.11 -21.41 -5.31
N GLY A 87 24.75 -22.68 -5.50
CA GLY A 87 25.67 -23.82 -5.38
C GLY A 87 26.39 -23.85 -4.03
N LYS A 88 25.77 -23.33 -2.97
CA LYS A 88 26.33 -23.25 -1.62
C LYS A 88 25.23 -23.32 -0.56
N ARG A 89 25.41 -24.15 0.47
CA ARG A 89 24.53 -24.24 1.65
C ARG A 89 24.22 -22.85 2.21
N ARG A 90 22.94 -22.49 2.28
CA ARG A 90 22.48 -21.29 3.00
C ARG A 90 22.43 -21.54 4.50
N ARG A 91 22.61 -20.47 5.27
CA ARG A 91 22.37 -20.48 6.72
C ARG A 91 20.88 -20.69 6.97
N GLU A 92 20.53 -21.53 7.93
CA GLU A 92 19.16 -22.00 8.17
C GLU A 92 18.32 -20.96 8.91
N ARG A 93 18.92 -20.25 9.86
CA ARG A 93 18.26 -19.30 10.77
C ARG A 93 17.27 -18.33 10.12
N PRO A 94 17.59 -17.64 9.00
CA PRO A 94 16.64 -16.72 8.33
C PRO A 94 15.42 -17.42 7.72
N TYR A 95 15.50 -18.72 7.44
CA TYR A 95 14.44 -19.52 6.83
C TYR A 95 13.68 -20.38 7.84
N MET A 96 14.13 -20.46 9.09
CA MET A 96 13.44 -21.27 10.10
C MET A 96 12.05 -20.70 10.39
N LEU A 97 11.03 -21.56 10.32
CA LEU A 97 9.64 -21.15 10.56
C LEU A 97 9.46 -20.53 11.96
N LYS A 98 10.14 -21.05 12.98
CA LYS A 98 10.16 -20.48 14.33
C LYS A 98 10.70 -19.04 14.37
N THR A 99 11.71 -18.74 13.56
CA THR A 99 12.32 -17.39 13.48
C THR A 99 11.35 -16.44 12.78
N LEU A 100 10.77 -16.87 11.67
CA LEU A 100 9.81 -16.08 10.88
C LEU A 100 8.54 -15.76 11.69
N GLU A 101 8.02 -16.70 12.47
CA GLU A 101 6.86 -16.46 13.34
C GLU A 101 7.18 -15.47 14.46
N LYS A 102 8.32 -15.61 15.14
CA LYS A 102 8.75 -14.65 16.17
C LYS A 102 8.89 -13.24 15.59
N ALA A 103 9.50 -13.11 14.41
CA ALA A 103 9.64 -11.83 13.73
C ALA A 103 8.27 -11.22 13.37
N ARG A 104 7.32 -12.05 12.89
CA ARG A 104 5.94 -11.61 12.59
C ARG A 104 5.20 -11.16 13.85
N GLN A 105 5.34 -11.89 14.95
CA GLN A 105 4.72 -11.52 16.24
C GLN A 105 5.30 -10.20 16.78
N LYS A 106 6.63 -10.02 16.69
CA LYS A 106 7.30 -8.77 17.09
C LYS A 106 6.74 -7.57 16.30
N LYS A 107 6.72 -7.66 14.97
CA LYS A 107 6.14 -6.61 14.09
C LYS A 107 4.68 -6.31 14.42
N LYS A 108 3.87 -7.33 14.72
CA LYS A 108 2.47 -7.14 15.12
C LYS A 108 2.33 -6.40 16.45
N LYS A 109 3.19 -6.71 17.44
CA LYS A 109 3.21 -6.02 18.74
C LYS A 109 3.65 -4.56 18.59
N GLU A 110 4.70 -4.30 17.81
CA GLU A 110 5.20 -2.95 17.52
C GLU A 110 4.12 -2.09 16.84
N ARG A 111 3.42 -2.63 15.84
CA ARG A 111 2.33 -1.92 15.16
C ARG A 111 1.20 -1.55 16.12
N LYS A 112 0.75 -2.50 16.94
CA LYS A 112 -0.28 -2.25 17.96
C LYS A 112 0.16 -1.22 19.01
N ALA A 113 1.43 -1.25 19.41
CA ALA A 113 1.96 -0.27 20.35
C ALA A 113 1.98 1.13 19.74
N LYS A 114 2.35 1.25 18.46
CA LYS A 114 2.32 2.50 17.70
C LYS A 114 0.90 3.06 17.60
N GLU A 115 -0.06 2.24 17.15
CA GLU A 115 -1.48 2.60 17.05
C GLU A 115 -2.03 3.10 18.40
N ARG A 116 -1.70 2.42 19.51
CA ARG A 116 -2.12 2.84 20.86
C ARG A 116 -1.51 4.17 21.28
N ASN A 117 -0.24 4.40 20.96
CA ASN A 117 0.44 5.65 21.30
C ASN A 117 -0.11 6.82 20.49
N GLU A 118 -0.39 6.61 19.19
CA GLU A 118 -1.05 7.59 18.32
C GLU A 118 -2.45 7.95 18.85
N ALA A 119 -3.27 6.95 19.22
CA ALA A 119 -4.58 7.20 19.81
C ALA A 119 -4.54 7.96 21.16
N LYS A 120 -3.54 7.68 21.99
CA LYS A 120 -3.34 8.43 23.26
C LYS A 120 -2.96 9.88 23.00
N HIS A 121 -2.09 10.12 22.01
CA HIS A 121 -1.70 11.47 21.63
C HIS A 121 -2.89 12.26 21.11
N ASP A 122 -3.69 11.66 20.23
CA ASP A 122 -4.92 12.25 19.70
C ASP A 122 -5.94 12.60 20.82
N ALA A 123 -6.19 11.67 21.74
CA ALA A 123 -7.06 11.92 22.89
C ALA A 123 -6.56 13.06 23.79
N ALA A 124 -5.25 13.16 24.01
CA ALA A 124 -4.66 14.26 24.79
C ALA A 124 -4.84 15.61 24.08
N GLN A 125 -4.64 15.66 22.76
CA GLN A 125 -4.86 16.87 21.96
C GLN A 125 -6.33 17.30 21.97
N PHE A 126 -7.26 16.34 21.85
CA PHE A 126 -8.68 16.62 21.96
C PHE A 126 -9.05 17.21 23.32
N GLN A 127 -8.51 16.65 24.41
CA GLN A 127 -8.76 17.16 25.76
C GLN A 127 -8.24 18.60 25.95
N ILE A 128 -7.09 18.95 25.36
CA ILE A 128 -6.57 20.33 25.37
C ILE A 128 -7.52 21.26 24.61
N GLY A 129 -7.98 20.84 23.42
CA GLY A 129 -8.95 21.60 22.63
C GLY A 129 -10.26 21.89 23.39
N CYS A 130 -10.80 20.89 24.11
CA CYS A 130 -11.98 21.08 24.94
C CYS A 130 -11.77 22.12 26.05
N LYS A 131 -10.61 22.12 26.70
CA LYS A 131 -10.30 23.10 27.75
C LYS A 131 -10.27 24.53 27.22
N HIS A 132 -9.61 24.77 26.09
CA HIS A 132 -9.59 26.11 25.48
C HIS A 132 -11.00 26.57 25.11
N ALA A 133 -11.84 25.69 24.54
CA ALA A 133 -13.22 26.03 24.21
C ALA A 133 -14.06 26.38 25.47
N GLU A 134 -13.85 25.70 26.60
CA GLU A 134 -14.50 26.05 27.86
C GLU A 134 -14.05 27.41 28.41
N GLU A 135 -12.77 27.76 28.27
CA GLU A 135 -12.22 29.05 28.67
C GLU A 135 -12.81 30.19 27.83
N ASP A 136 -12.91 30.02 26.51
CA ASP A 136 -13.53 30.99 25.60
C ASP A 136 -15.02 31.23 25.93
N LEU A 137 -15.76 30.18 26.29
CA LEU A 137 -17.18 30.28 26.67
C LEU A 137 -17.40 30.93 28.04
N LYS A 138 -16.42 30.86 28.95
CA LYS A 138 -16.47 31.51 30.28
C LYS A 138 -15.95 32.95 30.28
N SER A 139 -15.23 33.36 29.24
CA SER A 139 -14.67 34.72 29.07
C SER A 139 -15.71 35.76 28.60
N GLY A 140 -16.95 35.35 28.33
CA GLY A 140 -18.05 36.25 28.01
C GLY A 140 -18.50 37.07 29.22
N THR A 141 -17.85 38.21 29.48
CA THR A 141 -18.44 39.34 30.20
C THR A 141 -19.60 39.91 29.38
N SER A 142 -20.75 39.24 29.43
CA SER A 142 -22.02 39.87 29.13
C SER A 142 -22.70 40.16 30.46
N GLU A 143 -22.59 41.41 30.90
CA GLU A 143 -23.46 41.92 31.96
C GLU A 143 -24.93 41.65 31.56
N PRO A 144 -25.77 41.20 32.50
CA PRO A 144 -27.17 40.96 32.22
C PRO A 144 -27.87 42.29 31.98
N LYS A 145 -28.17 42.59 30.71
CA LYS A 145 -28.98 43.76 30.33
C LYS A 145 -30.40 43.61 30.93
N PRO A 146 -30.97 44.66 31.56
CA PRO A 146 -32.26 44.55 32.25
C PRO A 146 -33.39 44.21 31.26
N LYS A 147 -34.20 43.21 31.63
CA LYS A 147 -35.41 42.81 30.88
C LYS A 147 -36.42 43.97 30.87
N PRO A 148 -36.93 44.41 29.70
CA PRO A 148 -38.14 45.21 29.68
C PRO A 148 -39.32 44.32 30.10
N LYS A 149 -40.07 44.80 31.09
CA LYS A 149 -41.37 44.23 31.47
C LYS A 149 -42.36 44.55 30.35
N SER A 150 -42.79 43.55 29.58
CA SER A 150 -44.08 43.61 28.91
C SER A 150 -44.80 42.27 29.05
N LYS A 151 -46.10 42.39 29.30
CA LYS A 151 -47.03 41.31 29.60
C LYS A 151 -47.53 40.67 28.30
N ALA A 152 -47.89 39.40 28.42
CA ALA A 152 -48.81 38.63 27.56
C ALA A 152 -48.26 38.01 26.26
N SER A 153 -48.18 36.67 26.33
CA SER A 153 -48.47 35.62 25.35
C SER A 153 -48.24 35.86 23.85
N SER A 154 -47.23 35.18 23.30
CA SER A 154 -47.42 34.34 22.11
C SER A 154 -46.29 33.32 22.01
N TRP A 155 -46.66 32.04 22.16
CA TRP A 155 -45.81 30.89 21.91
C TRP A 155 -45.67 30.75 20.39
N PHE A 156 -44.43 30.58 19.90
CA PHE A 156 -44.00 30.44 18.49
C PHE A 156 -43.77 31.73 17.68
N SER A 157 -42.59 32.33 17.85
CA SER A 157 -41.91 33.10 16.79
C SER A 157 -40.62 32.34 16.42
N SER A 158 -40.55 31.91 15.17
CA SER A 158 -39.54 30.99 14.64
C SER A 158 -38.12 31.55 14.74
N SER A 159 -37.18 30.72 15.21
CA SER A 159 -35.74 31.00 15.22
C SER A 159 -35.16 31.28 13.81
N LEU A 160 -35.96 31.10 12.76
CA LEU A 160 -35.58 31.31 11.37
C LEU A 160 -35.47 32.81 10.99
N ASP A 161 -36.36 33.67 11.50
CA ASP A 161 -36.33 35.11 11.20
C ASP A 161 -35.15 35.82 11.86
N ALA A 162 -34.79 35.38 13.06
CA ALA A 162 -33.58 35.86 13.75
C ALA A 162 -32.31 35.44 13.00
N LEU A 163 -32.29 34.24 12.43
CA LEU A 163 -31.17 33.71 11.66
C LEU A 163 -31.02 34.41 10.29
N HIS A 164 -32.14 34.74 9.64
CA HIS A 164 -32.16 35.47 8.37
C HIS A 164 -31.63 36.91 8.51
N ARG A 165 -32.02 37.63 9.57
CA ARG A 165 -31.46 38.98 9.85
C ARG A 165 -29.96 38.94 10.11
N ALA A 166 -29.49 37.96 10.89
CA ALA A 166 -28.06 37.81 11.17
C ALA A 166 -27.21 37.44 9.94
N ARG A 167 -27.78 36.70 8.97
CA ARG A 167 -27.13 36.41 7.68
C ARG A 167 -27.10 37.62 6.75
N ALA A 168 -28.17 38.42 6.71
CA ALA A 168 -28.24 39.63 5.90
C ALA A 168 -27.22 40.69 6.36
N GLU A 169 -27.04 40.88 7.67
CA GLU A 169 -26.04 41.81 8.22
C GLU A 169 -24.59 41.40 7.97
N ARG A 170 -24.30 40.09 7.84
CA ARG A 170 -22.98 39.58 7.46
C ARG A 170 -22.71 39.70 5.96
N ALA A 171 -23.73 39.52 5.12
CA ALA A 171 -23.62 39.69 3.68
C ALA A 171 -23.34 41.14 3.28
N ALA A 172 -23.84 42.12 4.04
CA ALA A 172 -23.63 43.55 3.80
C ALA A 172 -22.21 44.07 4.16
N LYS A 173 -21.36 43.26 4.82
CA LYS A 173 -20.03 43.69 5.31
C LYS A 173 -18.83 43.20 4.50
N ASN A 174 -19.04 42.41 3.45
CA ASN A 174 -17.94 41.81 2.66
C ASN A 174 -17.70 42.48 1.29
N ASP A 175 -18.19 43.69 1.08
CA ASP A 175 -17.93 44.48 -0.13
C ASP A 175 -16.74 45.44 0.09
N ALA A 176 -15.51 44.92 0.04
CA ALA A 176 -14.28 45.71 -0.03
C ALA A 176 -13.07 44.92 -0.57
N GLY A 177 -12.92 44.89 -1.89
CA GLY A 177 -11.61 45.00 -2.56
C GLY A 177 -10.82 43.72 -2.90
N LEU A 178 -10.81 43.38 -4.19
CA LEU A 178 -9.86 42.47 -4.84
C LEU A 178 -8.94 43.28 -5.78
N PRO A 179 -7.61 43.04 -5.83
CA PRO A 179 -6.79 43.44 -6.96
C PRO A 179 -6.40 42.24 -7.85
N THR A 180 -6.63 42.45 -9.16
CA THR A 180 -6.28 41.64 -10.35
C THR A 180 -4.77 41.39 -10.54
N PRO A 181 -4.35 40.25 -11.12
CA PRO A 181 -3.06 40.11 -11.79
C PRO A 181 -3.18 40.12 -13.33
N LYS A 182 -2.23 40.82 -13.97
CA LYS A 182 -2.02 40.90 -15.42
C LYS A 182 -0.96 39.88 -15.88
N HIS A 183 -1.24 39.30 -17.06
CA HIS A 183 -0.37 38.91 -18.19
C HIS A 183 0.61 37.70 -18.10
N LEU A 184 0.41 36.75 -19.03
CA LEU A 184 1.30 35.64 -19.45
C LEU A 184 2.56 36.13 -20.24
N PRO A 185 3.59 35.29 -20.44
CA PRO A 185 3.69 34.57 -21.73
C PRO A 185 4.10 33.08 -21.62
N GLN A 186 3.61 32.28 -22.58
CA GLN A 186 4.08 30.93 -22.98
C GLN A 186 5.33 31.03 -23.91
N PRO A 187 5.79 29.96 -24.59
CA PRO A 187 6.32 28.66 -24.15
C PRO A 187 7.73 28.37 -24.77
N SER A 188 8.46 27.37 -24.28
CA SER A 188 9.47 26.70 -25.12
C SER A 188 9.71 25.24 -24.74
N SER A 189 9.81 24.44 -25.79
CA SER A 189 10.09 23.02 -25.91
C SER A 189 11.51 22.62 -25.48
N SER A 190 11.68 21.40 -24.95
CA SER A 190 12.49 20.31 -25.57
C SER A 190 13.04 19.30 -24.54
N THR A 191 12.73 18.03 -24.78
CA THR A 191 13.56 16.80 -24.75
C THR A 191 14.92 16.84 -24.04
N THR A 192 15.20 15.86 -23.18
CA THR A 192 16.25 14.81 -23.40
C THR A 192 16.28 13.77 -22.28
N ALA A 193 16.39 12.51 -22.71
CA ALA A 193 16.85 11.38 -21.94
C ALA A 193 18.37 11.49 -21.71
N ASP A 194 18.90 10.93 -20.61
CA ASP A 194 20.22 10.32 -20.71
C ASP A 194 20.43 9.17 -19.73
N SER A 195 21.15 8.17 -20.23
CA SER A 195 21.51 6.91 -19.62
C SER A 195 22.99 6.92 -19.26
N SER A 196 23.37 6.37 -18.11
CA SER A 196 24.70 5.78 -17.94
C SER A 196 24.64 4.63 -16.94
N GLY A 197 25.20 3.49 -17.35
CA GLY A 197 25.07 2.20 -16.68
C GLY A 197 26.35 1.72 -16.01
N ASP A 198 26.17 0.96 -14.93
CA ASP A 198 27.14 0.07 -14.29
C ASP A 198 26.68 -1.40 -14.54
N PRO A 199 27.58 -2.35 -14.82
CA PRO A 199 27.17 -3.72 -15.18
C PRO A 199 27.01 -4.62 -13.94
N LEU A 200 25.92 -5.41 -13.94
CA LEU A 200 25.49 -6.46 -12.99
C LEU A 200 24.44 -6.11 -11.92
N VAL A 201 23.62 -5.09 -12.15
CA VAL A 201 22.27 -5.03 -11.55
C VAL A 201 21.29 -5.53 -12.61
N VAL A 202 20.66 -6.68 -12.41
CA VAL A 202 19.50 -7.07 -13.24
C VAL A 202 18.46 -5.97 -13.03
N LYS A 203 18.18 -5.20 -14.07
CA LYS A 203 17.21 -4.10 -13.98
C LYS A 203 15.84 -4.74 -13.84
N LEU A 204 14.95 -4.15 -13.02
CA LEU A 204 13.60 -4.69 -12.82
C LEU A 204 12.89 -4.98 -14.15
N THR A 205 13.18 -4.16 -15.17
CA THR A 205 12.70 -4.26 -16.55
C THR A 205 13.12 -5.53 -17.29
N ASP A 206 14.22 -6.17 -16.88
CA ASP A 206 14.71 -7.40 -17.51
C ASP A 206 13.85 -8.61 -17.10
N LEU A 207 13.23 -8.53 -15.92
CA LEU A 207 12.44 -9.60 -15.32
C LEU A 207 10.92 -9.31 -15.32
N TYR A 208 10.54 -8.04 -15.40
CA TYR A 208 9.17 -7.58 -15.30
C TYR A 208 8.87 -6.49 -16.34
N HIS A 209 7.65 -6.48 -16.84
CA HIS A 209 7.09 -5.40 -17.67
C HIS A 209 5.87 -4.77 -16.96
N ILE A 210 5.39 -3.62 -17.44
CA ILE A 210 4.17 -3.02 -16.89
C ILE A 210 3.01 -3.95 -17.20
N TYR A 211 2.19 -4.26 -16.18
CA TYR A 211 1.01 -5.07 -16.35
C TYR A 211 0.04 -4.39 -17.32
N GLN A 212 -0.35 -5.13 -18.34
CA GLN A 212 -1.34 -4.72 -19.33
C GLN A 212 -2.58 -5.60 -19.17
N ASP A 213 -3.76 -4.98 -19.02
CA ASP A 213 -4.98 -5.77 -18.95
C ASP A 213 -5.51 -6.19 -20.33
N ILE A 214 -6.63 -6.92 -20.33
CA ILE A 214 -7.28 -7.44 -21.53
C ILE A 214 -7.72 -6.35 -22.51
N THR A 215 -7.84 -5.09 -22.08
CA THR A 215 -8.23 -3.96 -22.95
C THR A 215 -7.01 -3.33 -23.64
N GLY A 216 -5.79 -3.75 -23.28
CA GLY A 216 -4.57 -3.10 -23.70
C GLY A 216 -4.10 -1.97 -22.78
N PHE A 217 -4.76 -1.77 -21.64
CA PHE A 217 -4.42 -0.69 -20.73
C PHE A 217 -3.25 -1.05 -19.82
N GLN A 218 -2.22 -0.21 -19.86
CA GLN A 218 -1.05 -0.33 -19.02
C GLN A 218 -1.30 0.29 -17.65
N HIS A 219 -1.06 -0.49 -16.59
CA HIS A 219 -1.21 -0.05 -15.21
C HIS A 219 0.01 0.77 -14.72
N ASP A 220 0.37 1.82 -15.48
CA ASP A 220 1.30 2.89 -15.12
C ASP A 220 0.52 4.21 -15.04
N VAL A 221 -0.03 4.51 -13.87
CA VAL A 221 -0.90 5.68 -13.70
C VAL A 221 -0.20 6.80 -12.97
N THR A 222 -0.46 8.03 -13.44
CA THR A 222 0.06 9.25 -12.83
C THR A 222 -1.05 9.97 -12.08
N LEU A 223 -0.81 10.26 -10.80
CA LEU A 223 -1.68 11.06 -9.94
C LEU A 223 -0.97 12.38 -9.65
N THR A 224 -1.62 13.52 -9.89
CA THR A 224 -1.01 14.84 -9.76
C THR A 224 -1.72 15.69 -8.72
N ARG A 225 -0.95 16.49 -7.99
CA ARG A 225 -1.45 17.57 -7.16
C ARG A 225 -0.66 18.81 -7.51
N ILE A 226 -1.33 19.71 -8.21
CA ILE A 226 -0.74 20.93 -8.74
C ILE A 226 -1.49 22.09 -8.10
N ASP A 227 -0.77 22.89 -7.35
CA ASP A 227 -1.24 24.17 -6.83
C ASP A 227 -0.24 25.23 -7.28
N ILE A 228 -0.65 25.96 -8.32
CA ILE A 228 0.16 26.97 -8.98
C ILE A 228 0.43 28.14 -8.02
N ALA A 229 -0.55 28.50 -7.19
CA ALA A 229 -0.42 29.62 -6.26
C ALA A 229 0.65 29.35 -5.19
N ASN A 230 0.78 28.10 -4.75
CA ASN A 230 1.76 27.69 -3.75
C ASN A 230 3.00 27.00 -4.35
N ASN A 231 3.22 27.09 -5.68
CA ASN A 231 4.30 26.42 -6.41
C ASN A 231 4.47 24.93 -6.05
N ARG A 232 3.33 24.25 -5.87
CA ARG A 232 3.27 22.85 -5.52
C ARG A 232 3.03 22.05 -6.79
N ASN A 233 3.96 21.16 -7.13
CA ASN A 233 3.80 20.22 -8.23
C ASN A 233 4.22 18.82 -7.78
N GLU A 234 3.30 18.14 -7.13
CA GLU A 234 3.52 16.82 -6.59
C GLU A 234 2.92 15.76 -7.52
N ARG A 235 3.64 14.66 -7.69
CA ARG A 235 3.23 13.57 -8.56
C ARG A 235 3.50 12.22 -7.91
N TYR A 236 2.50 11.35 -7.96
CA TYR A 236 2.67 9.93 -7.73
C TYR A 236 2.61 9.18 -9.06
N GLN A 237 3.60 8.34 -9.34
CA GLN A 237 3.53 7.30 -10.37
C GLN A 237 3.24 5.97 -9.67
N LEU A 238 2.06 5.41 -9.91
CA LEU A 238 1.63 4.13 -9.37
C LEU A 238 1.69 3.08 -10.49
N ARG A 239 2.58 2.10 -10.31
CA ARG A 239 2.89 1.11 -11.35
C ARG A 239 2.65 -0.29 -10.84
N MET A 240 1.89 -1.07 -11.60
CA MET A 240 1.80 -2.51 -11.43
C MET A 240 2.63 -3.20 -12.50
N TYR A 241 3.48 -4.12 -12.09
CA TYR A 241 4.36 -4.90 -12.94
C TYR A 241 3.91 -6.37 -12.97
N GLU A 242 4.18 -7.03 -14.08
CA GLU A 242 3.98 -8.46 -14.34
C GLU A 242 5.32 -9.09 -14.76
N SER A 243 5.61 -10.29 -14.27
CA SER A 243 6.85 -10.98 -14.61
C SER A 243 6.85 -11.47 -16.05
N ASN A 244 8.02 -11.51 -16.67
CA ASN A 244 8.20 -12.02 -18.04
C ASN A 244 8.05 -13.56 -18.12
N THR A 245 8.07 -14.24 -16.98
CA THR A 245 7.97 -15.70 -16.86
C THR A 245 6.60 -16.15 -16.37
N VAL A 246 6.20 -17.35 -16.80
CA VAL A 246 4.96 -18.03 -16.40
C VAL A 246 5.27 -19.06 -15.30
N PRO A 247 4.47 -19.18 -14.22
CA PRO A 247 3.27 -18.39 -13.93
C PRO A 247 3.61 -16.93 -13.64
N TYR A 248 2.76 -16.03 -14.13
CA TYR A 248 2.94 -14.60 -13.93
C TYR A 248 2.87 -14.23 -12.46
N MET A 249 3.79 -13.38 -12.04
CA MET A 249 3.85 -12.81 -10.71
C MET A 249 3.90 -11.29 -10.81
N TYR A 250 3.38 -10.61 -9.80
CA TYR A 250 3.09 -9.19 -9.86
C TYR A 250 3.75 -8.43 -8.73
N CYS A 251 3.97 -7.14 -8.93
CA CYS A 251 4.35 -6.23 -7.85
C CYS A 251 3.89 -4.80 -8.14
N VAL A 252 3.75 -4.00 -7.08
CA VAL A 252 3.30 -2.61 -7.18
C VAL A 252 4.34 -1.68 -6.60
N PHE A 253 4.67 -0.64 -7.34
CA PHE A 253 5.55 0.44 -6.93
C PHE A 253 4.81 1.78 -6.93
N LEU A 254 5.12 2.63 -5.96
CA LEU A 254 4.65 4.00 -5.87
C LEU A 254 5.86 4.92 -5.82
N ARG A 255 6.03 5.75 -6.83
CA ARG A 255 7.08 6.76 -6.89
C ARG A 255 6.48 8.15 -6.67
N PHE A 256 6.97 8.85 -5.66
CA PHE A 256 6.61 10.22 -5.37
C PHE A 256 7.67 11.19 -5.87
N SER A 257 7.28 12.25 -6.55
CA SER A 257 8.16 13.35 -6.93
C SER A 257 7.51 14.69 -6.60
N GLN A 258 8.33 15.66 -6.21
CA GLN A 258 7.94 17.04 -5.94
C GLN A 258 9.10 17.97 -6.30
N PRO A 259 8.87 19.28 -6.42
CA PRO A 259 9.93 20.22 -6.74
C PRO A 259 11.00 20.19 -5.65
N SER A 260 12.25 20.38 -6.06
CA SER A 260 13.37 20.64 -5.14
C SER A 260 13.72 19.49 -4.19
N LYS A 261 13.11 18.30 -4.33
CA LYS A 261 13.44 17.10 -3.53
C LYS A 261 13.61 15.88 -4.43
N LEU A 262 14.51 14.99 -4.01
CA LEU A 262 14.71 13.72 -4.71
C LEU A 262 13.44 12.86 -4.66
N PRO A 263 13.11 12.18 -5.76
CA PRO A 263 11.93 11.34 -5.82
C PRO A 263 12.08 10.09 -4.95
N LEU A 264 11.02 9.75 -4.23
CA LEU A 264 10.96 8.59 -3.34
C LEU A 264 10.21 7.45 -4.02
N THR A 265 10.87 6.31 -4.21
CA THR A 265 10.23 5.09 -4.70
C THR A 265 9.97 4.13 -3.55
N GLN A 266 8.71 3.72 -3.40
CA GLN A 266 8.28 2.72 -2.41
C GLN A 266 7.73 1.48 -3.12
N MET A 267 8.17 0.30 -2.68
CA MET A 267 7.56 -0.97 -3.07
C MET A 267 6.34 -1.22 -2.17
N ILE A 268 5.14 -1.22 -2.77
CA ILE A 268 3.85 -1.35 -2.06
C ILE A 268 3.56 -2.82 -1.74
N THR A 269 3.89 -3.72 -2.68
CA THR A 269 3.79 -5.17 -2.48
C THR A 269 5.14 -5.83 -2.72
N PRO A 270 5.48 -6.93 -2.04
CA PRO A 270 6.67 -7.70 -2.36
C PRO A 270 6.74 -8.08 -3.85
N LEU A 271 7.97 -8.22 -4.37
CA LEU A 271 8.18 -8.91 -5.63
C LEU A 271 7.55 -10.31 -5.56
N ALA A 272 7.11 -10.82 -6.71
CA ALA A 272 6.46 -12.11 -6.84
C ALA A 272 5.11 -12.25 -6.08
N SER A 273 4.31 -11.19 -5.97
CA SER A 273 2.95 -11.25 -5.40
C SER A 273 1.95 -11.85 -6.41
N THR A 274 0.84 -12.41 -5.92
CA THR A 274 -0.25 -12.82 -6.81
C THR A 274 -0.98 -11.60 -7.37
N PHE A 275 -1.66 -11.76 -8.50
CA PHE A 275 -2.46 -10.70 -9.13
C PHE A 275 -3.42 -10.04 -8.14
N GLN A 276 -4.19 -10.86 -7.40
CA GLN A 276 -5.19 -10.37 -6.46
C GLN A 276 -4.60 -9.49 -5.36
N VAL A 277 -3.42 -9.85 -4.84
CA VAL A 277 -2.74 -9.07 -3.80
C VAL A 277 -2.20 -7.76 -4.39
N ALA A 278 -1.53 -7.83 -5.54
CA ALA A 278 -0.99 -6.66 -6.23
C ALA A 278 -2.11 -5.69 -6.63
N PHE A 279 -3.15 -6.18 -7.29
CA PHE A 279 -4.26 -5.35 -7.76
C PHE A 279 -5.08 -4.76 -6.62
N LYS A 280 -5.30 -5.51 -5.51
CA LYS A 280 -5.91 -4.94 -4.31
C LYS A 280 -5.06 -3.78 -3.76
N ALA A 281 -3.75 -3.97 -3.63
CA ALA A 281 -2.87 -2.93 -3.11
C ALA A 281 -2.80 -1.70 -4.03
N PHE A 282 -2.81 -1.92 -5.34
CA PHE A 282 -2.94 -0.86 -6.34
C PHE A 282 -4.22 -0.04 -6.12
N ARG A 283 -5.38 -0.71 -6.00
CA ARG A 283 -6.67 -0.04 -5.75
C ARG A 283 -6.71 0.69 -4.42
N ASP A 284 -6.17 0.08 -3.35
CA ASP A 284 -6.09 0.70 -2.03
C ASP A 284 -5.26 2.00 -2.09
N VAL A 285 -4.10 1.99 -2.76
CA VAL A 285 -3.25 3.18 -2.91
C VAL A 285 -3.92 4.23 -3.78
N PHE A 286 -4.52 3.84 -4.91
CA PHE A 286 -5.28 4.76 -5.75
C PHE A 286 -6.36 5.48 -4.93
N HIS A 287 -7.20 4.71 -4.23
CA HIS A 287 -8.26 5.24 -3.38
C HIS A 287 -7.73 6.16 -2.28
N GLN A 288 -6.65 5.76 -1.59
CA GLN A 288 -6.06 6.60 -0.56
C GLN A 288 -5.57 7.95 -1.11
N LYS A 289 -5.11 8.01 -2.36
CA LYS A 289 -4.53 9.23 -2.95
C LYS A 289 -5.56 10.11 -3.67
N THR A 290 -6.56 9.51 -4.30
CA THR A 290 -7.54 10.22 -5.13
C THR A 290 -8.91 10.35 -4.46
N LEU A 291 -9.15 9.58 -3.40
CA LEU A 291 -10.46 9.38 -2.77
C LEU A 291 -11.50 8.76 -3.70
N LEU A 292 -11.11 8.26 -4.87
CA LEU A 292 -11.98 7.52 -5.79
C LEU A 292 -11.61 6.05 -5.72
N SER A 293 -12.59 5.15 -5.74
CA SER A 293 -12.28 3.76 -6.06
C SER A 293 -11.73 3.65 -7.49
N TRP A 294 -11.04 2.56 -7.79
CA TRP A 294 -10.48 2.35 -9.13
C TRP A 294 -11.58 2.26 -10.19
N GLU A 295 -12.74 1.73 -9.81
CA GLU A 295 -13.91 1.58 -10.66
C GLU A 295 -14.58 2.94 -10.94
N GLU A 296 -14.54 3.88 -9.99
CA GLU A 296 -15.01 5.27 -10.12
C GLU A 296 -13.98 6.20 -10.83
N ARG A 297 -12.82 5.68 -11.26
CA ARG A 297 -11.68 6.51 -11.74
C ARG A 297 -11.99 7.44 -12.92
N LEU A 298 -13.06 7.15 -13.67
CA LEU A 298 -13.48 7.93 -14.84
C LEU A 298 -14.61 8.92 -14.54
N ASP A 299 -15.18 8.88 -13.34
CA ASP A 299 -16.23 9.81 -12.92
C ASP A 299 -15.62 11.17 -12.53
N ARG A 300 -15.71 12.12 -13.46
CA ARG A 300 -15.14 13.46 -13.29
C ARG A 300 -15.89 14.30 -12.27
N GLU A 301 -17.21 14.11 -12.16
CA GLU A 301 -18.05 14.91 -11.26
C GLU A 301 -17.87 14.44 -9.82
N LEU A 302 -17.89 13.13 -9.58
CA LEU A 302 -17.59 12.57 -8.26
C LEU A 302 -16.18 12.96 -7.78
N GLY A 303 -15.21 12.99 -8.69
CA GLY A 303 -13.86 13.47 -8.41
C GLY A 303 -13.80 14.96 -8.06
N LYS A 304 -14.68 15.81 -8.60
CA LYS A 304 -14.81 17.23 -8.19
C LYS A 304 -15.46 17.34 -6.80
N GLU A 305 -16.53 16.61 -6.55
CA GLU A 305 -17.24 16.65 -5.26
C GLU A 305 -16.37 16.18 -4.09
N ARG A 306 -15.62 15.09 -4.24
CA ARG A 306 -14.74 14.59 -3.17
C ARG A 306 -13.55 15.52 -2.89
N ARG A 307 -13.23 16.47 -3.78
CA ARG A 307 -12.20 17.50 -3.59
C ARG A 307 -12.67 18.68 -2.75
N THR A 308 -13.94 19.06 -2.86
CA THR A 308 -14.46 20.29 -2.23
C THR A 308 -14.77 20.14 -0.73
N GLY A 309 -14.70 18.91 -0.19
CA GLY A 309 -15.11 18.60 1.19
C GLY A 309 -14.01 18.28 2.21
N MET A 310 -12.71 18.25 1.85
CA MET A 310 -11.64 17.81 2.76
C MET A 310 -10.44 18.75 2.86
N SER A 311 -9.87 18.85 4.06
CA SER A 311 -8.62 19.55 4.35
C SER A 311 -7.43 18.81 3.73
N GLY A 312 -6.89 19.35 2.64
CA GLY A 312 -5.77 18.78 1.88
C GLY A 312 -6.25 18.19 0.57
N GLU A 313 -6.02 18.93 -0.53
CA GLU A 313 -6.49 18.53 -1.86
C GLU A 313 -5.97 17.12 -2.22
N PRO A 314 -6.86 16.18 -2.60
CA PRO A 314 -6.46 14.85 -3.06
C PRO A 314 -5.76 14.95 -4.41
N PHE A 315 -4.99 13.92 -4.75
CA PHE A 315 -4.36 13.83 -6.07
C PHE A 315 -5.41 13.53 -7.14
N VAL A 316 -5.24 14.12 -8.31
CA VAL A 316 -6.10 13.94 -9.47
C VAL A 316 -5.50 12.87 -10.37
N TYR A 317 -6.30 11.88 -10.75
CA TYR A 317 -5.96 10.94 -11.81
C TYR A 317 -6.30 11.54 -13.17
N LEU A 318 -5.36 11.46 -14.12
CA LEU A 318 -5.60 11.82 -15.51
C LEU A 318 -5.68 10.52 -16.33
N PRO A 319 -6.89 10.14 -16.80
CA PRO A 319 -7.02 8.97 -17.68
C PRO A 319 -6.39 9.24 -19.05
N PRO A 320 -6.01 8.18 -19.79
CA PRO A 320 -5.60 8.30 -21.17
C PRO A 320 -6.62 9.07 -22.03
N PRO A 321 -6.20 9.69 -23.14
CA PRO A 321 -7.09 10.33 -24.11
C PRO A 321 -8.27 9.46 -24.53
N GLU A 322 -9.32 10.10 -25.04
CA GLU A 322 -10.47 9.38 -25.57
C GLU A 322 -10.07 8.59 -26.82
N GLY A 323 -10.45 7.32 -26.89
CA GLY A 323 -10.02 6.38 -27.93
C GLY A 323 -8.83 5.49 -27.54
N GLU A 324 -8.10 5.81 -26.47
CA GLU A 324 -7.08 4.91 -25.91
C GLU A 324 -7.68 3.94 -24.87
N PRO A 325 -7.05 2.77 -24.63
CA PRO A 325 -7.47 1.87 -23.57
C PRO A 325 -7.53 2.60 -22.22
N ARG A 326 -8.62 2.45 -21.48
CA ARG A 326 -8.79 3.03 -20.12
C ARG A 326 -8.91 1.99 -19.03
N GLY A 327 -8.59 0.75 -19.37
CA GLY A 327 -8.65 -0.43 -18.52
C GLY A 327 -10.05 -1.01 -18.45
N VAL A 328 -10.16 -2.19 -17.84
CA VAL A 328 -11.47 -2.82 -17.61
C VAL A 328 -12.35 -1.86 -16.79
N ILE A 329 -13.48 -1.45 -17.39
CA ILE A 329 -14.52 -0.68 -16.72
C ILE A 329 -15.59 -1.72 -16.38
N PRO A 330 -15.94 -1.93 -15.10
CA PRO A 330 -17.10 -2.72 -14.76
C PRO A 330 -18.29 -2.11 -15.50
N GLU A 331 -19.11 -2.93 -16.14
CA GLU A 331 -20.33 -2.50 -16.81
C GLU A 331 -21.27 -1.89 -15.74
N MET A 332 -21.04 -0.63 -15.38
CA MET A 332 -21.91 0.12 -14.52
C MET A 332 -23.14 0.36 -15.36
N SER A 333 -24.21 -0.35 -15.00
CA SER A 333 -25.59 -0.12 -15.42
C SER A 333 -25.74 1.30 -15.94
N LEU A 334 -25.90 1.40 -17.27
CA LEU A 334 -26.55 2.53 -17.92
C LEU A 334 -27.89 2.73 -17.19
N LYS A 335 -27.87 3.52 -16.11
CA LYS A 335 -29.06 4.18 -15.64
C LYS A 335 -29.33 5.23 -16.71
N GLY A 336 -30.35 4.91 -17.51
CA GLY A 336 -30.57 5.48 -18.81
C GLY A 336 -30.82 6.99 -18.84
N THR A 337 -30.74 7.47 -20.08
CA THR A 337 -31.34 8.67 -20.68
C THR A 337 -31.05 10.00 -20.03
#